data_AF-A0A508Z304-F1
#
_entry.id   AF-A0A508Z304-F1
#
_cell.length_a   1.000
_cell.length_b   1.000
_cell.length_c   1.000
_cell.angle_alpha   90.00
_cell.angle_beta   90.00
_cell.angle_gamma   90.00
#
_symmetry.space_group_name_H-M   'P 1'
#
loop_
_entity.id
_entity.type
_entity.pdbx_description
1 polymer ?
#
loop_
_entity_poly.entity_id
_entity_poly.type
_entity_poly.pdbx_seq_one_letter_code
_entity_poly.pdbx_strand_id
1 'polypeptide(L)'
;MQKGHRTRVKPKLPSFSNVKALKYGNTLEMTNSISDSSPILVLPNHQYMVRRTGQIKNMQPKSVTRADDIASVKRTMRKLRRLVIANFNGGADQLWVTLTFKRNVQDPKDAYQAFTRFRLRMRRRYRVSYISVIEPQASGNWHFHVLMKSDDGSSLTISNDQMANMWGEGFVKVKRLHNGENVASYLMAYLTNLDIEDTDKVTGKKSKRIIKGARLVLYPRGLRIYRASKGIQRPKEMRGVKIDILCREKIANSPSAVFKSQVETNSGLILYFTTEYYRTH
;
A
#
# COMPACT_ATOMS: atom_id res chain seq x y z
N MET A 1 -15.82 -8.61 -13.83
CA MET A 1 -14.69 -8.36 -12.90
C MET A 1 -15.21 -8.43 -11.47
N GLN A 2 -14.61 -9.27 -10.63
CA GLN A 2 -15.27 -9.86 -9.45
C GLN A 2 -15.23 -9.02 -8.18
N LYS A 3 -16.40 -8.95 -7.54
CA LYS A 3 -16.67 -8.37 -6.21
C LYS A 3 -16.05 -9.26 -5.12
N GLY A 4 -15.01 -8.78 -4.45
CA GLY A 4 -14.46 -9.41 -3.24
C GLY A 4 -15.13 -8.82 -2.01
N HIS A 5 -16.30 -9.32 -1.61
CA HIS A 5 -16.95 -8.90 -0.36
C HIS A 5 -16.14 -9.42 0.84
N ARG A 6 -15.70 -8.50 1.71
CA ARG A 6 -15.04 -8.83 2.99
C ARG A 6 -16.02 -8.62 4.12
N THR A 7 -16.59 -9.69 4.64
CA THR A 7 -17.42 -9.67 5.84
C THR A 7 -16.56 -9.88 7.09
N ARG A 8 -16.86 -9.13 8.15
CA ARG A 8 -16.33 -9.40 9.49
C ARG A 8 -17.14 -10.55 10.07
N VAL A 9 -16.48 -11.59 10.56
CA VAL A 9 -17.14 -12.84 10.96
C VAL A 9 -16.49 -13.37 12.25
N LYS A 10 -17.15 -14.28 12.99
CA LYS A 10 -16.61 -15.02 14.15
C LYS A 10 -15.81 -16.34 13.89
N PRO A 11 -15.28 -16.69 12.70
CA PRO A 11 -14.47 -17.89 12.51
C PRO A 11 -13.00 -17.60 12.82
N LYS A 12 -12.31 -18.58 13.41
CA LYS A 12 -10.88 -18.55 13.75
C LYS A 12 -10.15 -19.54 12.82
N LEU A 13 -8.99 -19.16 12.30
CA LEU A 13 -8.07 -20.07 11.63
C LEU A 13 -7.73 -21.22 12.60
N PRO A 14 -7.74 -22.49 12.15
CA PRO A 14 -7.36 -23.62 13.01
C PRO A 14 -5.93 -23.46 13.55
N SER A 15 -5.71 -23.79 14.81
CA SER A 15 -4.42 -23.59 15.50
C SER A 15 -3.25 -24.29 14.82
N PHE A 16 -3.50 -25.46 14.23
CA PHE A 16 -2.50 -26.28 13.55
C PHE A 16 -2.45 -26.05 12.03
N SER A 17 -3.14 -25.02 11.52
CA SER A 17 -3.08 -24.72 10.08
C SER A 17 -1.78 -24.00 9.70
N ASN A 18 -1.27 -24.31 8.51
CA ASN A 18 -0.19 -23.55 7.90
C ASN A 18 -0.69 -22.18 7.46
N VAL A 19 0.06 -21.15 7.83
CA VAL A 19 -0.28 -19.75 7.56
C VAL A 19 0.91 -18.99 7.01
N LYS A 20 0.61 -17.92 6.27
CA LYS A 20 1.54 -16.84 5.95
C LYS A 20 1.24 -15.68 6.89
N ALA A 21 2.25 -15.26 7.65
CA ALA A 21 2.15 -14.18 8.60
C ALA A 21 3.04 -12.99 8.20
N LEU A 22 2.56 -11.78 8.49
CA LEU A 22 3.27 -10.52 8.28
C LEU A 22 3.23 -9.70 9.57
N LYS A 23 4.39 -9.44 10.17
CA LYS A 23 4.53 -8.55 11.33
C LYS A 23 4.95 -7.15 10.88
N TYR A 24 4.22 -6.13 11.31
CA TYR A 24 4.50 -4.73 11.00
C TYR A 24 3.88 -3.79 12.04
N GLY A 25 4.68 -2.86 12.59
CA GLY A 25 4.26 -2.07 13.74
C GLY A 25 3.73 -2.98 14.85
N ASN A 26 2.61 -2.58 15.46
CA ASN A 26 1.97 -3.37 16.52
C ASN A 26 0.91 -4.35 15.97
N THR A 27 1.13 -4.89 14.78
CA THR A 27 0.17 -5.76 14.07
C THR A 27 0.85 -7.02 13.56
N LEU A 28 0.24 -8.17 13.84
CA LEU A 28 0.50 -9.43 13.15
C LEU A 28 -0.72 -9.77 12.27
N GLU A 29 -0.52 -9.80 10.96
CA GLU A 29 -1.53 -10.22 9.98
C GLU A 29 -1.24 -11.65 9.55
N MET A 30 -2.19 -12.57 9.76
CA MET A 30 -2.06 -13.99 9.38
C MET A 30 -3.13 -14.35 8.37
N THR A 31 -2.74 -15.01 7.28
CA THR A 31 -3.66 -15.56 6.28
C THR A 31 -3.38 -17.05 6.12
N ASN A 32 -4.42 -17.87 5.95
CA ASN A 32 -4.24 -19.28 5.61
C ASN A 32 -3.35 -19.43 4.36
N SER A 33 -2.42 -20.37 4.42
CA SER A 33 -1.65 -20.78 3.25
C SER A 33 -2.49 -21.73 2.42
N ILE A 34 -2.57 -21.45 1.12
CA ILE A 34 -3.01 -22.43 0.13
C ILE A 34 -1.72 -23.06 -0.38
N SER A 35 -1.68 -24.39 -0.49
CA SER A 35 -0.48 -25.20 -0.73
C SER A 35 0.52 -24.54 -1.69
N ASP A 36 1.82 -24.60 -1.34
CA ASP A 36 2.93 -23.93 -2.03
C ASP A 36 3.19 -24.40 -3.47
N SER A 37 2.40 -25.36 -3.96
CA SER A 37 2.36 -25.74 -5.37
C SER A 37 1.70 -24.62 -6.18
N SER A 38 2.48 -23.58 -6.52
CA SER A 38 2.07 -22.61 -7.53
C SER A 38 1.62 -23.40 -8.76
N PRO A 39 0.36 -23.27 -9.22
CA PRO A 39 -0.17 -24.11 -10.29
C PRO A 39 0.55 -23.86 -11.62
N ILE A 40 1.35 -22.80 -11.68
CA ILE A 40 2.12 -22.36 -12.84
C ILE A 40 3.60 -22.21 -12.49
N LEU A 41 4.48 -22.53 -13.44
CA LEU A 41 5.90 -22.21 -13.46
C LEU A 41 6.13 -21.15 -14.54
N VAL A 42 6.66 -19.98 -14.17
CA VAL A 42 6.99 -18.93 -15.15
C VAL A 42 8.27 -19.32 -15.89
N LEU A 43 8.23 -19.22 -17.22
CA LEU A 43 9.35 -19.50 -18.13
C LEU A 43 9.85 -18.19 -18.77
N PRO A 44 11.05 -18.17 -19.37
CA PRO A 44 11.51 -17.07 -20.22
C PRO A 44 10.51 -16.75 -21.36
N ASN A 45 10.73 -15.65 -22.08
CA ASN A 45 9.96 -15.28 -23.28
C ASN A 45 8.43 -15.10 -23.07
N HIS A 46 8.02 -14.63 -21.89
CA HIS A 46 6.60 -14.44 -21.56
C HIS A 46 5.77 -15.73 -21.66
N GLN A 47 6.32 -16.85 -21.20
CA GLN A 47 5.61 -18.13 -21.15
C GLN A 47 5.40 -18.61 -19.71
N TYR A 48 4.43 -19.49 -19.52
CA TYR A 48 4.25 -20.20 -18.27
C TYR A 48 3.78 -21.63 -18.51
N MET A 49 4.27 -22.57 -17.71
CA MET A 49 3.86 -23.96 -17.73
C MET A 49 2.83 -24.21 -16.62
N VAL A 50 1.67 -24.75 -16.95
CA VAL A 50 0.70 -25.24 -15.96
C VAL A 50 1.24 -26.55 -15.38
N ARG A 51 1.72 -26.55 -14.13
CA ARG A 51 2.40 -27.69 -13.51
C ARG A 51 1.56 -28.96 -13.48
N ARG A 52 0.23 -28.81 -13.34
CA ARG A 52 -0.70 -29.94 -13.31
C ARG A 52 -0.81 -30.66 -14.66
N THR A 53 -0.67 -29.94 -15.77
CA THR A 53 -0.90 -30.48 -17.12
C THR A 53 0.36 -30.52 -17.98
N GLY A 54 1.48 -29.93 -17.52
CA GLY A 54 2.70 -29.75 -18.31
C GLY A 54 2.57 -28.74 -19.46
N GLN A 55 1.38 -28.18 -19.71
CA GLN A 55 1.14 -27.32 -20.87
C GLN A 55 1.82 -25.97 -20.72
N ILE A 56 2.61 -25.59 -21.72
CA ILE A 56 3.20 -24.26 -21.87
C ILE A 56 2.18 -23.35 -22.56
N LYS A 57 1.94 -22.18 -21.97
CA LYS A 57 1.03 -21.15 -22.48
C LYS A 57 1.77 -19.81 -22.55
N ASN A 58 1.40 -18.98 -23.52
CA ASN A 58 1.89 -17.61 -23.59
C ASN A 58 1.16 -16.75 -22.54
N MET A 59 1.89 -15.86 -21.90
CA MET A 59 1.30 -14.83 -21.06
C MET A 59 0.46 -13.90 -21.94
N GLN A 60 -0.77 -13.62 -21.51
CA GLN A 60 -1.64 -12.66 -22.17
C GLN A 60 -0.93 -11.30 -22.33
N PRO A 61 -1.14 -10.59 -23.46
CA PRO A 61 -0.57 -9.28 -23.68
C PRO A 61 -0.98 -8.34 -22.54
N LYS A 62 0.01 -7.63 -22.03
CA LYS A 62 -0.16 -6.79 -20.85
C LYS A 62 -1.04 -5.59 -21.23
N SER A 63 -2.06 -5.33 -20.42
CA SER A 63 -3.00 -4.21 -20.56
C SER A 63 -2.33 -2.84 -20.74
N VAL A 64 -3.03 -1.89 -21.35
CA VAL A 64 -2.47 -0.56 -21.70
C VAL A 64 -2.35 0.32 -20.44
N THR A 65 -3.32 0.25 -19.53
CA THR A 65 -3.33 1.05 -18.30
C THR A 65 -3.27 0.16 -17.05
N ARG A 66 -2.98 0.78 -15.90
CA ARG A 66 -3.11 0.12 -14.60
C ARG A 66 -4.55 0.02 -14.12
N ALA A 67 -5.46 0.79 -14.72
CA ALA A 67 -6.90 0.67 -14.53
C ALA A 67 -7.38 -0.73 -14.93
N ASP A 68 -6.76 -1.32 -15.95
CA ASP A 68 -7.07 -2.68 -16.41
C ASP A 68 -6.57 -3.76 -15.42
N ASP A 69 -5.61 -3.43 -14.55
CA ASP A 69 -5.07 -4.30 -13.49
C ASP A 69 -5.30 -3.68 -12.08
N ILE A 70 -6.58 -3.41 -11.80
CA ILE A 70 -7.09 -2.96 -10.50
C ILE A 70 -6.52 -3.82 -9.36
N ALA A 71 -6.40 -5.13 -9.58
CA ALA A 71 -5.89 -6.06 -8.58
C ALA A 71 -4.43 -5.77 -8.19
N SER A 72 -3.56 -5.44 -9.15
CA SER A 72 -2.17 -5.04 -8.89
C SER A 72 -2.07 -3.70 -8.17
N VAL A 73 -2.92 -2.74 -8.51
CA VAL A 73 -3.01 -1.46 -7.79
C VAL A 73 -3.44 -1.70 -6.34
N LYS A 74 -4.51 -2.49 -6.12
CA LYS A 74 -4.96 -2.92 -4.78
C LYS A 74 -3.82 -3.59 -4.00
N ARG A 75 -3.04 -4.48 -4.63
CA ARG A 75 -1.86 -5.11 -4.00
C ARG A 75 -0.78 -4.10 -3.62
N THR A 76 -0.48 -3.15 -4.51
CA THR A 76 0.54 -2.11 -4.28
C THR A 76 0.18 -1.22 -3.09
N MET A 77 -1.06 -0.76 -3.04
CA MET A 77 -1.55 0.09 -1.95
C MET A 77 -1.64 -0.67 -0.62
N ARG A 78 -2.01 -1.97 -0.60
CA ARG A 78 -1.93 -2.79 0.62
C ARG A 78 -0.49 -2.88 1.16
N LYS A 79 0.50 -3.03 0.29
CA LYS A 79 1.92 -3.02 0.69
C LYS A 79 2.33 -1.66 1.28
N LEU A 80 1.94 -0.58 0.62
CA LEU A 80 2.15 0.79 1.11
C LEU A 80 1.52 0.99 2.49
N ARG A 81 0.28 0.54 2.70
CA ARG A 81 -0.42 0.63 3.98
C ARG A 81 0.39 -0.02 5.11
N ARG A 82 0.89 -1.23 4.88
CA ARG A 82 1.71 -1.96 5.88
C ARG A 82 3.00 -1.21 6.20
N LEU A 83 3.65 -0.63 5.19
CA LEU A 83 4.86 0.20 5.40
C LEU A 83 4.57 1.45 6.22
N VAL A 84 3.45 2.13 5.94
CA VAL A 84 3.05 3.34 6.68
C VAL A 84 2.76 3.00 8.14
N ILE A 85 1.93 1.98 8.39
CA ILE A 85 1.60 1.53 9.76
C ILE A 85 2.85 1.08 10.53
N ALA A 86 3.83 0.49 9.85
CA ALA A 86 5.08 0.08 10.50
C ALA A 86 5.97 1.24 10.94
N ASN A 87 5.81 2.44 10.36
CA ASN A 87 6.82 3.49 10.47
C ASN A 87 6.31 4.84 10.92
N PHE A 88 5.02 5.12 10.79
CA PHE A 88 4.42 6.44 10.98
C PHE A 88 3.19 6.33 11.87
N ASN A 89 3.40 6.61 13.17
CA ASN A 89 2.38 6.53 14.20
C ASN A 89 2.01 7.90 14.79
N GLY A 90 2.66 8.97 14.34
CA GLY A 90 2.60 10.29 14.94
C GLY A 90 3.81 10.56 15.84
N GLY A 91 4.12 11.84 16.07
CA GLY A 91 5.19 12.24 16.96
C GLY A 91 5.88 13.56 16.59
N ALA A 92 6.69 14.06 17.53
CA ALA A 92 7.55 15.23 17.34
C ALA A 92 8.68 14.99 16.31
N ASP A 93 8.91 13.74 15.93
CA ASP A 93 9.88 13.31 14.93
C ASP A 93 9.32 13.19 13.51
N GLN A 94 7.99 13.28 13.34
CA GLN A 94 7.30 12.90 12.10
C GLN A 94 6.54 14.05 11.42
N LEU A 95 6.72 14.16 10.10
CA LEU A 95 6.04 15.15 9.25
C LEU A 95 5.35 14.49 8.06
N TRP A 96 4.23 15.08 7.64
CA TRP A 96 3.57 14.83 6.38
C TRP A 96 3.65 16.09 5.51
N VAL A 97 4.36 15.97 4.40
CA VAL A 97 4.60 17.04 3.46
C VAL A 97 3.85 16.74 2.16
N THR A 98 3.13 17.73 1.65
CA THR A 98 2.58 17.70 0.28
C THR A 98 3.41 18.62 -0.59
N LEU A 99 3.91 18.10 -1.71
CA LEU A 99 4.70 18.82 -2.71
C LEU A 99 3.90 18.92 -3.99
N THR A 100 3.66 20.15 -4.46
CA THR A 100 2.85 20.44 -5.63
C THR A 100 3.68 21.23 -6.64
N PHE A 101 3.62 20.86 -7.91
CA PHE A 101 4.26 21.63 -8.97
C PHE A 101 3.48 22.91 -9.26
N LYS A 102 4.19 24.02 -9.49
CA LYS A 102 3.59 25.25 -10.03
C LYS A 102 3.29 25.09 -11.52
N ARG A 103 4.19 24.42 -12.25
CA ARG A 103 4.00 24.06 -13.66
C ARG A 103 3.15 22.79 -13.81
N ASN A 104 2.54 22.62 -14.98
CA ASN A 104 1.85 21.38 -15.32
C ASN A 104 2.87 20.30 -15.69
N VAL A 105 2.99 19.25 -14.87
CA VAL A 105 3.87 18.10 -15.07
C VAL A 105 3.02 16.86 -15.28
N GLN A 106 2.93 16.40 -16.53
CA GLN A 106 2.16 15.21 -16.90
C GLN A 106 3.05 13.97 -17.09
N ASP A 107 4.33 14.13 -17.46
CA ASP A 107 5.26 13.01 -17.52
C ASP A 107 5.71 12.62 -16.10
N PRO A 108 5.46 11.38 -15.63
CA PRO A 108 5.94 10.95 -14.33
C PRO A 108 7.47 10.91 -14.20
N LYS A 109 8.22 10.76 -15.30
CA LYS A 109 9.69 10.78 -15.28
C LYS A 109 10.20 12.14 -14.78
N ASP A 110 9.64 13.22 -15.31
CA ASP A 110 9.95 14.59 -14.88
C ASP A 110 9.63 14.79 -13.39
N ALA A 111 8.46 14.28 -12.97
CA ALA A 111 8.06 14.34 -11.57
C ALA A 111 9.08 13.62 -10.65
N TYR A 112 9.57 12.45 -11.06
CA TYR A 112 10.60 11.73 -10.29
C TYR A 112 11.97 12.41 -10.30
N GLN A 113 12.37 13.05 -11.39
CA GLN A 113 13.62 13.80 -11.46
C GLN A 113 13.58 15.00 -10.50
N ALA A 114 12.48 15.75 -10.50
CA ALA A 114 12.24 16.82 -9.54
C ALA A 114 12.27 16.31 -8.08
N PHE A 115 11.58 15.21 -7.80
CA PHE A 115 11.62 14.58 -6.47
C PHE A 115 13.04 14.14 -6.09
N THR A 116 13.84 13.68 -7.05
CA THR A 116 15.24 13.29 -6.80
C THR A 116 16.09 14.49 -6.40
N ARG A 117 15.95 15.64 -7.08
CA ARG A 117 16.62 16.89 -6.71
C ARG A 117 16.21 17.36 -5.31
N PHE A 118 14.91 17.37 -5.02
CA PHE A 118 14.38 17.67 -3.69
C PHE A 118 14.99 16.77 -2.61
N ARG A 119 14.96 15.44 -2.84
CA ARG A 119 15.52 14.45 -1.93
C ARG A 119 17.00 14.70 -1.64
N LEU A 120 17.79 15.02 -2.67
CA LEU A 120 19.22 15.31 -2.50
C LEU A 120 19.44 16.55 -1.63
N ARG A 121 18.70 17.64 -1.88
CA ARG A 121 18.76 18.87 -1.05
C ARG A 121 18.34 18.61 0.40
N MET A 122 17.26 17.86 0.60
CA MET A 122 16.76 17.50 1.92
C MET A 122 17.76 16.65 2.71
N ARG A 123 18.38 15.64 2.07
CA ARG A 123 19.36 14.77 2.72
C ARG A 123 20.69 15.44 3.07
N ARG A 124 21.02 16.57 2.45
CA ARG A 124 22.19 17.37 2.82
C ARG A 124 22.00 18.10 4.15
N ARG A 125 20.74 18.33 4.57
CA ARG A 125 20.40 19.12 5.76
C ARG A 125 19.82 18.29 6.89
N TYR A 126 19.10 17.22 6.57
CA TYR A 126 18.35 16.43 7.53
C TYR A 126 18.62 14.93 7.36
N ARG A 127 18.86 14.26 8.49
CA ARG A 127 18.94 12.80 8.57
C ARG A 127 17.54 12.23 8.77
N VAL A 128 16.87 11.97 7.65
CA VAL A 128 15.49 11.52 7.65
C VAL A 128 15.25 10.32 6.76
N SER A 129 14.34 9.48 7.23
CA SER A 129 13.75 8.39 6.50
C SER A 129 12.36 8.77 6.03
N TYR A 130 12.03 8.44 4.79
CA TYR A 130 10.78 8.84 4.17
C TYR A 130 10.10 7.75 3.34
N ILE A 131 8.79 7.87 3.19
CA ILE A 131 7.97 7.23 2.16
C ILE A 131 7.38 8.36 1.29
N SER A 132 7.61 8.30 -0.02
CA SER A 132 7.03 9.24 -0.99
C SER A 132 6.02 8.51 -1.86
N VAL A 133 4.83 9.08 -2.01
CA VAL A 133 3.75 8.60 -2.85
C VAL A 133 3.49 9.64 -3.93
N ILE A 134 3.59 9.24 -5.20
CA ILE A 134 3.20 10.07 -6.33
C ILE A 134 1.70 9.86 -6.59
N GLU A 135 0.96 10.94 -6.81
CA GLU A 135 -0.49 10.88 -7.06
C GLU A 135 -0.88 11.89 -8.15
N PRO A 136 -1.82 11.54 -9.04
CA PRO A 136 -2.34 12.47 -10.02
C PRO A 136 -3.40 13.37 -9.39
N GLN A 137 -3.33 14.67 -9.68
CA GLN A 137 -4.37 15.64 -9.36
C GLN A 137 -5.57 15.49 -10.28
N ALA A 138 -6.69 16.14 -9.94
CA ALA A 138 -7.87 16.19 -10.81
C ALA A 138 -7.55 16.82 -12.18
N SER A 139 -6.60 17.75 -12.22
CA SER A 139 -6.07 18.37 -13.44
C SER A 139 -5.12 17.48 -14.25
N GLY A 140 -4.81 16.27 -13.78
CA GLY A 140 -3.82 15.38 -14.38
C GLY A 140 -2.36 15.68 -14.01
N ASN A 141 -2.09 16.81 -13.34
CA ASN A 141 -0.75 17.15 -12.84
C ASN A 141 -0.32 16.19 -11.72
N TRP A 142 0.95 15.82 -11.64
CA TRP A 142 1.46 15.00 -10.55
C TRP A 142 1.65 15.83 -9.26
N HIS A 143 1.48 15.20 -8.10
CA HIS A 143 1.95 15.73 -6.82
C HIS A 143 2.56 14.61 -5.98
N PHE A 144 3.32 14.99 -4.96
CA PHE A 144 3.89 14.03 -4.00
C PHE A 144 3.33 14.23 -2.60
N HIS A 145 2.91 13.14 -1.98
CA HIS A 145 2.76 13.05 -0.53
C HIS A 145 4.00 12.37 0.05
N VAL A 146 4.67 13.03 1.00
CA VAL A 146 5.90 12.55 1.62
C VAL A 146 5.68 12.45 3.12
N LEU A 147 5.74 11.23 3.64
CA LEU A 147 5.84 10.98 5.07
C LEU A 147 7.32 10.87 5.40
N MET A 148 7.79 11.62 6.39
CA MET A 148 9.19 11.61 6.79
C MET A 148 9.34 11.63 8.31
N LYS A 149 10.40 10.98 8.79
CA LYS A 149 10.76 10.93 10.21
C LYS A 149 12.26 11.12 10.38
N SER A 150 12.68 11.70 11.51
CA SER A 150 14.10 11.71 11.90
C SER A 150 14.62 10.29 12.05
N ASP A 151 15.86 10.04 11.63
CA ASP A 151 16.47 8.71 11.74
C ASP A 151 16.78 8.31 13.19
N ASP A 152 17.04 9.28 14.07
CA ASP A 152 17.43 9.11 15.48
C ASP A 152 16.28 9.33 16.47
N GLY A 153 15.07 9.63 15.98
CA GLY A 153 13.90 9.93 16.81
C GLY A 153 13.88 11.35 17.41
N SER A 154 14.83 12.21 17.03
CA SER A 154 14.85 13.61 17.45
C SER A 154 13.68 14.41 16.89
N SER A 155 13.34 15.54 17.55
CA SER A 155 12.27 16.41 17.08
C SER A 155 12.60 16.95 15.68
N LEU A 156 11.75 16.64 14.70
CA LEU A 156 11.87 17.09 13.33
C LEU A 156 10.99 18.32 13.11
N THR A 157 11.59 19.50 13.07
CA THR A 157 10.90 20.77 12.79
C THR A 157 11.50 21.41 11.55
N ILE A 158 10.69 21.53 10.50
CA ILE A 158 11.09 22.18 9.24
C ILE A 158 9.98 23.15 8.87
N SER A 159 10.31 24.43 8.72
CA SER A 159 9.32 25.43 8.33
C SER A 159 8.82 25.21 6.91
N ASN A 160 7.64 25.76 6.58
CA ASN A 160 7.10 25.66 5.23
C ASN A 160 8.04 26.32 4.21
N ASP A 161 8.69 27.43 4.57
CA ASP A 161 9.63 28.15 3.70
C ASP A 161 10.92 27.36 3.46
N GLN A 162 11.49 26.75 4.51
CA GLN A 162 12.64 25.87 4.36
C GLN A 162 12.32 24.67 3.45
N MET A 163 11.14 24.09 3.62
CA MET A 163 10.66 23.00 2.77
C MET A 163 10.43 23.45 1.32
N ALA A 164 9.87 24.65 1.12
CA ALA A 164 9.63 25.25 -0.18
C ALA A 164 10.94 25.48 -0.93
N ASN A 165 11.94 26.02 -0.23
CA ASN A 165 13.29 26.24 -0.76
C ASN A 165 13.97 24.93 -1.19
N MET A 166 13.75 23.84 -0.44
CA MET A 166 14.25 22.51 -0.85
C MET A 166 13.48 21.97 -2.05
N TRP A 167 12.15 22.15 -2.10
CA TRP A 167 11.30 21.71 -3.20
C TRP A 167 11.66 22.42 -4.50
N GLY A 168 11.56 23.75 -4.51
CA GLY A 168 11.97 24.61 -5.63
C GLY A 168 11.17 24.45 -6.93
N GLU A 169 10.09 23.66 -6.93
CA GLU A 169 9.29 23.36 -8.14
C GLU A 169 7.83 23.85 -8.01
N GLY A 170 7.49 24.48 -6.88
CA GLY A 170 6.15 25.02 -6.63
C GLY A 170 5.82 25.10 -5.14
N PHE A 171 4.61 24.67 -4.80
CA PHE A 171 4.04 24.87 -3.48
C PHE A 171 4.28 23.67 -2.57
N VAL A 172 4.39 23.95 -1.28
CA VAL A 172 4.52 22.94 -0.24
C VAL A 172 3.51 23.17 0.87
N LYS A 173 3.07 22.08 1.49
CA LYS A 173 2.32 22.11 2.74
C LYS A 173 2.92 21.11 3.71
N VAL A 174 3.55 21.62 4.77
CA VAL A 174 4.06 20.82 5.88
C VAL A 174 2.99 20.66 6.95
N LYS A 175 2.77 19.44 7.40
CA LYS A 175 1.86 19.11 8.51
C LYS A 175 2.58 18.18 9.50
N ARG A 176 2.39 18.42 10.79
CA ARG A 176 2.77 17.47 11.85
C ARG A 176 1.91 16.21 11.78
N LEU A 177 2.52 15.05 11.94
CA LEU A 177 1.79 13.80 12.12
C LEU A 177 1.42 13.65 13.59
N HIS A 178 0.13 13.71 13.93
CA HIS A 178 -0.32 13.51 15.31
C HIS A 178 -0.64 12.03 15.58
N ASN A 179 -0.47 11.62 16.84
CA ASN A 179 -0.80 10.28 17.28
C ASN A 179 -2.28 9.98 17.00
N GLY A 180 -2.56 8.80 16.45
CA GLY A 180 -3.92 8.40 16.07
C GLY A 180 -4.41 8.94 14.73
N GLU A 181 -3.66 9.83 14.05
CA GLU A 181 -3.98 10.17 12.67
C GLU A 181 -3.85 8.93 11.79
N ASN A 182 -4.96 8.53 11.18
CA ASN A 182 -4.97 7.38 10.31
C ASN A 182 -4.48 7.78 8.91
N VAL A 183 -3.20 8.12 8.81
CA VAL A 183 -2.48 8.43 7.57
C VAL A 183 -2.62 7.30 6.56
N ALA A 184 -2.59 6.07 7.07
CA ALA A 184 -2.91 4.88 6.30
C ALA A 184 -4.32 4.97 5.71
N SER A 185 -5.35 5.39 6.46
CA SER A 185 -6.70 5.62 5.92
C SER A 185 -6.78 6.71 4.86
N TYR A 186 -5.98 7.78 4.95
CA TYR A 186 -5.90 8.76 3.85
C TYR A 186 -5.36 8.12 2.57
N LEU A 187 -4.27 7.36 2.67
CA LEU A 187 -3.71 6.59 1.56
C LEU A 187 -4.59 5.41 1.12
N MET A 188 -5.51 4.96 1.97
CA MET A 188 -6.48 3.92 1.65
C MET A 188 -7.78 4.47 1.09
N ALA A 189 -8.07 5.76 1.24
CA ALA A 189 -9.20 6.42 0.59
C ALA A 189 -9.16 6.22 -0.93
N TYR A 190 -7.96 6.10 -1.51
CA TYR A 190 -7.76 5.74 -2.91
C TYR A 190 -8.28 4.33 -3.25
N LEU A 191 -8.23 3.37 -2.31
CA LEU A 191 -8.64 1.98 -2.54
C LEU A 191 -10.13 1.72 -2.29
N THR A 192 -10.76 2.45 -1.36
CA THR A 192 -12.15 2.16 -0.95
C THR A 192 -13.20 2.42 -2.02
N ASN A 193 -12.90 3.14 -3.11
CA ASN A 193 -13.91 3.45 -4.14
C ASN A 193 -13.83 2.61 -5.41
N LEU A 194 -12.97 1.59 -5.46
CA LEU A 194 -13.05 0.61 -6.55
C LEU A 194 -14.21 -0.37 -6.36
N ASP A 195 -14.85 -0.36 -5.19
CA ASP A 195 -15.89 -1.33 -4.80
C ASP A 195 -17.22 -0.67 -4.35
N ILE A 196 -17.38 0.67 -4.48
CA ILE A 196 -18.63 1.37 -4.12
C ILE A 196 -19.32 1.82 -5.41
N GLU A 197 -20.12 0.95 -6.00
CA GLU A 197 -21.08 1.31 -7.05
C GLU A 197 -22.50 1.57 -6.52
N ASP A 198 -22.78 1.46 -5.21
CA ASP A 198 -24.19 1.36 -4.77
C ASP A 198 -24.69 2.22 -3.61
N THR A 199 -23.97 3.24 -3.10
CA THR A 199 -24.47 3.99 -1.91
C THR A 199 -24.71 5.49 -2.05
N ASP A 200 -24.59 6.10 -3.23
CA ASP A 200 -24.79 7.56 -3.39
C ASP A 200 -26.02 7.92 -4.27
N LYS A 201 -27.11 7.13 -4.25
CA LYS A 201 -28.36 7.50 -4.95
C LYS A 201 -29.28 8.46 -4.18
N VAL A 202 -28.95 8.88 -2.95
CA VAL A 202 -29.93 9.60 -2.09
C VAL A 202 -29.64 11.11 -1.92
N THR A 203 -28.45 11.63 -2.24
CA THR A 203 -28.15 13.07 -1.99
C THR A 203 -27.44 13.83 -3.12
N GLY A 204 -27.21 13.23 -4.29
CA GLY A 204 -26.66 13.91 -5.48
C GLY A 204 -25.24 14.48 -5.35
N LYS A 205 -24.64 14.51 -4.15
CA LYS A 205 -23.27 14.98 -3.89
C LYS A 205 -22.32 13.80 -3.74
N LYS A 206 -21.51 13.55 -4.79
CA LYS A 206 -20.38 12.61 -4.72
C LYS A 206 -19.44 13.02 -3.59
N SER A 207 -19.22 12.15 -2.61
CA SER A 207 -18.28 12.46 -1.52
C SER A 207 -16.88 12.76 -2.07
N LYS A 208 -16.13 13.71 -1.47
CA LYS A 208 -14.73 14.02 -1.85
C LYS A 208 -13.83 12.77 -1.87
N ARG A 209 -14.22 11.73 -1.11
CA ARG A 209 -13.60 10.41 -1.13
C ARG A 209 -13.78 9.76 -2.50
N ILE A 210 -15.01 9.62 -3.02
CA ILE A 210 -15.34 8.99 -4.31
C ILE A 210 -14.53 9.58 -5.46
N ILE A 211 -14.44 10.92 -5.51
CA ILE A 211 -13.67 11.66 -6.52
C ILE A 211 -12.17 11.31 -6.49
N LYS A 212 -11.59 11.05 -5.31
CA LYS A 212 -10.16 10.72 -5.16
C LYS A 212 -9.84 9.26 -5.52
N GLY A 213 -10.73 8.31 -5.25
CA GLY A 213 -10.50 6.89 -5.62
C GLY A 213 -10.66 6.60 -7.11
N ALA A 214 -11.44 7.41 -7.83
CA ALA A 214 -11.50 7.36 -9.30
C ALA A 214 -10.13 7.62 -9.96
N ARG A 215 -9.20 8.29 -9.27
CA ARG A 215 -7.86 8.60 -9.77
C ARG A 215 -6.97 7.38 -9.98
N LEU A 216 -7.38 6.19 -9.50
CA LEU A 216 -6.61 4.98 -9.73
C LEU A 216 -6.43 4.66 -11.22
N VAL A 217 -7.41 5.05 -12.06
CA VAL A 217 -7.33 4.87 -13.51
C VAL A 217 -6.29 5.78 -14.17
N LEU A 218 -5.93 6.89 -13.52
CA LEU A 218 -4.96 7.87 -14.03
C LEU A 218 -3.51 7.42 -13.84
N TYR A 219 -3.26 6.32 -13.12
CA TYR A 219 -1.91 5.81 -13.00
C TYR A 219 -1.49 5.09 -14.29
N PRO A 220 -0.45 5.57 -15.01
CA PRO A 220 0.07 4.84 -16.14
C PRO A 220 0.66 3.50 -15.69
N ARG A 221 0.69 2.56 -16.61
CA ARG A 221 1.30 1.26 -16.38
C ARG A 221 2.80 1.41 -16.11
N GLY A 222 3.34 0.52 -15.27
CA GLY A 222 4.76 0.53 -14.90
C GLY A 222 5.16 1.62 -13.90
N LEU A 223 4.28 2.58 -13.61
CA LEU A 223 4.59 3.66 -12.66
C LEU A 223 4.90 3.12 -11.26
N ARG A 224 5.94 3.63 -10.61
CA ARG A 224 6.19 3.30 -9.21
C ARG A 224 5.44 4.24 -8.24
N ILE A 225 4.20 3.90 -7.88
CA ILE A 225 3.31 4.72 -7.02
C ILE A 225 4.00 5.21 -5.75
N TYR A 226 4.84 4.38 -5.12
CA TYR A 226 5.58 4.83 -3.94
C TYR A 226 7.04 4.39 -3.94
N ARG A 227 7.86 5.17 -3.23
CA ARG A 227 9.26 4.88 -2.92
C ARG A 227 9.45 5.02 -1.41
N ALA A 228 10.33 4.19 -0.86
CA ALA A 228 10.69 4.23 0.54
C ALA A 228 12.21 4.30 0.65
N SER A 229 12.70 5.12 1.56
CA SER A 229 14.12 5.22 1.88
C SER A 229 14.63 4.02 2.70
N LYS A 230 15.95 3.92 2.90
CA LYS A 230 16.60 2.78 3.58
C LYS A 230 16.13 2.57 5.02
N GLY A 231 15.93 3.62 5.81
CA GLY A 231 15.52 3.50 7.22
C GLY A 231 14.02 3.25 7.44
N ILE A 232 13.25 2.99 6.37
CA ILE A 232 11.86 2.53 6.50
C ILE A 232 11.84 1.03 6.79
N GLN A 233 11.29 0.68 7.95
CA GLN A 233 11.11 -0.70 8.38
C GLN A 233 10.11 -1.43 7.47
N ARG A 234 10.49 -2.62 7.00
CA ARG A 234 9.64 -3.44 6.14
C ARG A 234 8.91 -4.50 6.96
N PRO A 235 7.69 -4.90 6.56
CA PRO A 235 7.00 -6.02 7.20
C PRO A 235 7.86 -7.29 7.17
N LYS A 236 7.96 -7.98 8.31
CA LYS A 236 8.64 -9.27 8.44
C LYS A 236 7.67 -10.37 8.01
N GLU A 237 8.04 -11.12 6.97
CA GLU A 237 7.27 -12.28 6.51
C GLU A 237 7.70 -13.55 7.26
N MET A 238 6.72 -14.34 7.66
CA MET A 238 6.90 -15.65 8.30
C MET A 238 5.93 -16.65 7.68
N ARG A 239 6.32 -17.92 7.65
CA ARG A 239 5.48 -19.04 7.24
C ARG A 239 5.65 -20.18 8.23
N GLY A 240 4.59 -20.94 8.46
CA GLY A 240 4.60 -22.08 9.36
C GLY A 240 3.24 -22.30 10.00
N VAL A 241 3.22 -23.12 11.05
CA VAL A 241 2.01 -23.44 11.81
C VAL A 241 1.58 -22.22 12.63
N LYS A 242 0.27 -21.93 12.65
CA LYS A 242 -0.29 -20.77 13.35
C LYS A 242 0.14 -20.70 14.82
N ILE A 243 -0.02 -21.80 15.58
CA ILE A 243 0.28 -21.79 17.01
C ILE A 243 1.77 -21.47 17.29
N ASP A 244 2.69 -22.03 16.51
CA ASP A 244 4.13 -21.80 16.67
C ASP A 244 4.50 -20.33 16.45
N ILE A 245 3.89 -19.69 15.44
CA ILE A 245 4.13 -18.27 15.17
C ILE A 245 3.56 -17.40 16.30
N LEU A 246 2.38 -17.72 16.83
CA LEU A 246 1.79 -16.99 17.95
C LEU A 246 2.67 -17.12 19.20
N CYS A 247 3.15 -18.32 19.52
CA CYS A 247 4.07 -18.56 20.63
C CYS A 247 5.39 -17.78 20.46
N ARG A 248 6.00 -17.84 19.27
CA ARG A 248 7.25 -17.12 18.96
C ARG A 248 7.11 -15.61 19.12
N GLU A 249 5.98 -15.06 18.71
CA GLU A 249 5.68 -13.63 18.80
C GLU A 249 5.06 -13.23 20.15
N LYS A 250 4.95 -14.16 21.11
CA LYS A 250 4.38 -13.97 22.46
C LYS A 250 2.96 -13.40 22.45
N ILE A 251 2.13 -13.89 21.52
CA ILE A 251 0.75 -13.44 21.33
C ILE A 251 -0.20 -14.44 21.98
N ALA A 252 -0.82 -14.05 23.09
CA ALA A 252 -1.84 -14.85 23.79
C ALA A 252 -3.28 -14.35 23.56
N ASN A 253 -3.46 -13.15 22.99
CA ASN A 253 -4.77 -12.56 22.78
C ASN A 253 -5.52 -13.17 21.59
N SER A 254 -6.84 -13.05 21.62
CA SER A 254 -7.68 -13.39 20.46
C SER A 254 -7.48 -12.38 19.33
N PRO A 255 -7.69 -12.78 18.06
CA PRO A 255 -7.56 -11.87 16.94
C PRO A 255 -8.53 -10.69 17.07
N SER A 256 -7.98 -9.48 16.95
CA SER A 256 -8.71 -8.20 17.01
C SER A 256 -9.70 -8.02 15.85
N ALA A 257 -9.41 -8.63 14.70
CA ALA A 257 -10.31 -8.66 13.55
C ALA A 257 -10.07 -9.91 12.69
N VAL A 258 -11.14 -10.40 12.07
CA VAL A 258 -11.09 -11.50 11.11
C VAL A 258 -11.88 -11.15 9.87
N PHE A 259 -11.31 -11.46 8.71
CA PHE A 259 -11.91 -11.21 7.40
C PHE A 259 -11.85 -12.47 6.55
N LYS A 260 -12.93 -12.75 5.83
CA LYS A 260 -12.95 -13.73 4.75
C LYS A 260 -12.86 -13.04 3.40
N SER A 261 -12.22 -13.68 2.44
CA SER A 261 -12.23 -13.27 1.03
C SER A 261 -12.10 -14.49 0.14
N GLN A 262 -12.62 -14.40 -1.07
CA GLN A 262 -12.48 -15.45 -2.08
C GLN A 262 -11.81 -14.92 -3.33
N VAL A 263 -11.12 -15.80 -4.05
CA VAL A 263 -10.52 -15.51 -5.35
C VAL A 263 -10.89 -16.64 -6.29
N GLU A 264 -11.62 -16.34 -7.35
CA GLU A 264 -11.79 -17.28 -8.44
C GLU A 264 -10.53 -17.27 -9.32
N THR A 265 -10.04 -18.46 -9.63
CA THR A 265 -8.91 -18.66 -10.53
C THR A 265 -9.38 -18.72 -11.97
N ASN A 266 -8.48 -18.53 -12.93
CA ASN A 266 -8.81 -18.63 -14.35
C ASN A 266 -9.35 -20.03 -14.77
N SER A 267 -9.20 -21.05 -13.90
CA SER A 267 -9.75 -22.39 -14.11
C SER A 267 -11.14 -22.59 -13.46
N GLY A 268 -11.78 -21.52 -12.99
CA GLY A 268 -13.09 -21.56 -12.30
C GLY A 268 -13.02 -22.06 -10.85
N LEU A 269 -11.82 -22.37 -10.34
CA LEU A 269 -11.66 -22.84 -8.95
C LEU A 269 -11.70 -21.65 -7.99
N ILE A 270 -12.56 -21.73 -6.97
CA ILE A 270 -12.73 -20.68 -5.95
C ILE A 270 -11.83 -21.01 -4.75
N LEU A 271 -10.89 -20.09 -4.46
CA LEU A 271 -10.00 -20.17 -3.32
C LEU A 271 -10.53 -19.30 -2.17
N TYR A 272 -10.72 -19.89 -1.00
CA TYR A 272 -11.15 -19.18 0.21
C TYR A 272 -9.96 -18.80 1.08
N PHE A 273 -9.93 -17.54 1.49
CA PHE A 273 -8.93 -16.98 2.38
C PHE A 273 -9.57 -16.46 3.65
N THR A 274 -9.02 -16.84 4.80
CA THR A 274 -9.32 -16.25 6.10
C THR A 274 -8.08 -15.51 6.57
N THR A 275 -8.24 -14.23 6.87
CA THR A 275 -7.18 -13.36 7.39
C THR A 275 -7.54 -12.87 8.78
N GLU A 276 -6.65 -13.11 9.73
CA GLU A 276 -6.74 -12.68 11.12
C GLU A 276 -5.73 -11.57 11.41
N TYR A 277 -6.11 -10.64 12.28
CA TYR A 277 -5.25 -9.53 12.73
C TYR A 277 -5.10 -9.56 14.24
N TYR A 278 -3.88 -9.64 14.72
CA TYR A 278 -3.53 -9.61 16.14
C TYR A 278 -2.81 -8.31 16.47
N ARG A 279 -3.03 -7.80 17.69
CA ARG A 279 -2.25 -6.70 18.24
C ARG A 279 -1.07 -7.29 19.00
N THR A 280 0.13 -6.84 18.65
CA THR A 280 1.35 -7.19 19.39
C THR A 280 1.61 -6.13 20.45
N HIS A 281 2.05 -6.56 21.62
CA HIS A 281 2.55 -5.68 22.68
C HIS A 281 3.92 -5.12 22.32
#